data_AF-A0A2V2G8A9-F1
#
_entry.id   AF-A0A2V2G8A9-F1
#
_cell.length_a   1.000
_cell.length_b   1.000
_cell.length_c   1.000
_cell.angle_alpha   90.00
_cell.angle_beta   90.00
_cell.angle_gamma   90.00
#
_symmetry.space_group_name_H-M   'P 1'
#
loop_
_entity.id
_entity.type
_entity.pdbx_description
1 polymer ?
#
loop_
_entity_poly.entity_id
_entity_poly.type
_entity_poly.pdbx_seq_one_letter_code
_entity_poly.pdbx_strand_id
1 'polypeptide(L)' 'GWPTLAEMEDRYVRAALAKCGGKLTGENGVTELLGIHYTTLRARMRNLGLPMPREK' A
#
# COMPACT_ATOMS: atom_id res chain seq x y z
N GLY A 1 10.92 11.16 -18.79
CA GLY A 1 11.22 11.86 -17.52
C GLY A 1 11.21 10.86 -16.40
N TRP A 2 12.03 11.06 -15.36
CA TRP A 2 12.05 10.19 -14.19
C TRP A 2 10.76 10.39 -13.38
N PRO A 3 10.10 9.33 -12.89
CA PRO A 3 8.88 9.47 -12.10
C PRO A 3 9.17 10.18 -10.78
N THR A 4 8.18 10.88 -10.26
CA THR A 4 8.28 11.51 -8.94
C THR A 4 8.28 10.47 -7.83
N LEU A 5 8.73 10.87 -6.63
CA LEU A 5 8.67 9.99 -5.46
C LEU A 5 7.24 9.50 -5.20
N ALA A 6 6.24 10.37 -5.35
CA ALA A 6 4.83 10.02 -5.18
C ALA A 6 4.35 8.95 -6.19
N GLU A 7 4.77 9.04 -7.46
CA GLU A 7 4.43 8.05 -8.48
C GLU A 7 5.12 6.70 -8.25
N MET A 8 6.39 6.72 -7.83
CA MET A 8 7.08 5.49 -7.44
C MET A 8 6.40 4.85 -6.23
N GLU A 9 5.98 5.67 -5.26
CA GLU A 9 5.27 5.21 -4.07
C GLU A 9 3.91 4.59 -4.40
N ASP A 10 3.12 5.22 -5.29
CA ASP A 10 1.87 4.65 -5.81
C ASP A 10 2.09 3.28 -6.45
N ARG A 11 3.07 3.18 -7.36
CA ARG A 11 3.40 1.92 -8.03
C ARG A 11 3.82 0.85 -7.02
N TYR A 12 4.61 1.22 -6.02
CA TYR A 12 5.11 0.29 -5.01
C TYR A 12 3.99 -0.20 -4.10
N VAL A 13 3.10 0.70 -3.64
CA VAL A 13 1.92 0.33 -2.84
C VAL A 13 0.97 -0.57 -3.63
N ARG A 14 0.72 -0.26 -4.91
CA ARG A 14 -0.10 -1.12 -5.79
C ARG A 14 0.52 -2.49 -6.01
N ALA A 15 1.83 -2.55 -6.24
CA ALA A 15 2.55 -3.81 -6.42
C ALA A 15 2.51 -4.66 -5.15
N ALA A 16 2.69 -4.05 -3.98
CA ALA A 16 2.56 -4.72 -2.70
C ALA A 16 1.13 -5.23 -2.47
N LEU A 17 0.11 -4.42 -2.76
CA LEU A 17 -1.30 -4.82 -2.68
C LEU A 17 -1.61 -6.01 -3.59
N ALA A 18 -1.12 -5.98 -4.83
CA ALA A 18 -1.29 -7.08 -5.78
C ALA A 18 -0.59 -8.36 -5.29
N LYS A 19 0.65 -8.22 -4.77
CA LYS A 19 1.44 -9.34 -4.23
C LYS A 19 0.79 -9.97 -2.99
N CYS A 20 0.19 -9.15 -2.13
CA CYS A 20 -0.51 -9.60 -0.92
C CYS A 20 -1.99 -9.97 -1.18
N GLY A 21 -2.46 -9.92 -2.43
CA GLY A 21 -3.84 -10.26 -2.79
C GLY A 21 -4.89 -9.36 -2.16
N GLY A 22 -4.56 -8.09 -1.89
CA GLY A 22 -5.43 -7.13 -1.21
C GLY A 22 -5.45 -7.23 0.33
N LYS A 23 -4.58 -8.04 0.94
CA LYS A 23 -4.41 -8.08 2.39
C LYS A 23 -3.54 -6.91 2.87
N LEU A 24 -4.12 -6.00 3.65
CA LEU A 24 -3.37 -4.88 4.24
C LEU A 24 -2.56 -5.30 5.46
N THR A 25 -3.17 -6.11 6.32
CA THR A 25 -2.68 -6.48 7.65
C THR A 25 -2.59 -8.00 7.79
N GLY A 26 -1.78 -8.48 8.73
CA GLY A 26 -1.57 -9.91 9.02
C GLY A 26 -0.36 -10.54 8.29
N GLU A 27 -0.22 -11.85 8.44
CA GLU A 27 0.88 -12.64 7.86
C GLU A 27 0.81 -12.58 6.33
N ASN A 28 1.92 -12.19 5.67
CA ASN A 28 1.99 -11.82 4.25
C ASN A 28 1.17 -10.58 3.84
N GLY A 29 0.82 -9.71 4.78
CA GLY A 29 0.13 -8.45 4.52
C GLY A 29 1.04 -7.34 3.99
N VAL A 30 0.43 -6.31 3.39
CA VAL A 30 1.16 -5.15 2.83
C VAL A 30 2.00 -4.43 3.89
N THR A 31 1.52 -4.35 5.14
CA THR A 31 2.27 -3.73 6.25
C THR A 31 3.51 -4.50 6.64
N GLU A 32 3.46 -5.83 6.58
CA GLU A 32 4.60 -6.70 6.86
C GLU A 32 5.60 -6.64 5.70
N LEU A 33 5.11 -6.68 4.46
CA LEU A 33 5.92 -6.61 3.25
C LEU A 33 6.66 -5.27 3.11
N LEU A 34 5.98 -4.15 3.37
CA LEU A 34 6.60 -2.83 3.35
C LEU A 34 7.33 -2.48 4.66
N GLY A 35 7.13 -3.24 5.74
CA GLY A 35 7.67 -2.93 7.06
C GLY A 35 7.18 -1.60 7.63
N ILE A 36 6.00 -1.13 7.21
CA ILE A 36 5.41 0.13 7.68
C ILE A 36 4.15 -0.12 8.49
N HIS A 37 3.92 0.77 9.46
CA HIS A 37 2.71 0.72 10.26
C HIS A 37 1.45 0.92 9.39
N TYR A 38 0.37 0.20 9.73
CA TYR A 38 -0.92 0.29 9.03
C TYR A 38 -1.42 1.73 8.88
N THR A 39 -1.27 2.55 9.92
CA THR A 39 -1.73 3.95 9.90
C THR A 39 -0.97 4.79 8.86
N THR A 40 0.32 4.54 8.66
CA THR A 40 1.16 5.19 7.65
C THR A 40 0.75 4.74 6.25
N LEU A 41 0.56 3.43 6.05
CA LEU A 41 0.05 2.88 4.79
C LEU A 41 -1.33 3.49 4.46
N ARG A 42 -2.22 3.55 5.43
CA ARG A 42 -3.57 4.12 5.30
C ARG A 42 -3.54 5.59 4.91
N ALA A 43 -2.68 6.38 5.56
CA ALA A 43 -2.51 7.79 5.21
C ALA A 43 -1.97 7.97 3.79
N ARG A 44 -0.99 7.15 3.37
CA ARG A 44 -0.46 7.16 1.99
C ARG A 44 -1.52 6.74 0.98
N MET A 45 -2.24 5.65 1.23
CA MET A 45 -3.34 5.20 0.38
C MET A 45 -4.44 6.26 0.25
N ARG A 46 -4.77 6.98 1.33
CA ARG A 46 -5.73 8.10 1.29
C ARG A 46 -5.20 9.26 0.45
N ASN A 47 -3.93 9.64 0.58
CA ASN A 47 -3.31 10.67 -0.26
C ASN A 47 -3.27 10.27 -1.75
N LEU A 48 -3.06 8.99 -2.03
CA LEU A 48 -3.04 8.41 -3.36
C LEU A 48 -4.43 8.14 -3.95
N GLY A 49 -5.50 8.33 -3.17
CA GLY A 49 -6.87 8.00 -3.61
C GLY A 49 -7.11 6.51 -3.86
N LEU A 50 -6.31 5.63 -3.24
CA LEU A 50 -6.44 4.18 -3.42
C LEU A 50 -7.64 3.64 -2.63
N PRO A 51 -8.45 2.74 -3.23
CA PRO A 51 -9.56 2.10 -2.53
C PRO A 51 -9.01 1.19 -1.42
N MET A 52 -9.42 1.45 -0.18
CA MET A 52 -9.07 0.60 0.95
C MET A 52 -9.84 -0.71 0.82
N PRO A 53 -9.18 -1.89 0.75
CA PRO A 53 -9.88 -3.16 0.84
C PRO A 53 -10.63 -3.19 2.17
N ARG A 54 -11.94 -3.45 2.09
CA ARG A 54 -12.82 -3.53 3.25
C ARG A 54 -12.36 -4.70 4.12
N GLU A 55 -12.01 -4.41 5.37
CA GLU A 55 -11.87 -5.46 6.37
C GLU A 55 -13.24 -6.13 6.50
N LYS A 56 -13.31 -7.42 6.17
CA LYS A 56 -14.50 -8.26 6.37
C LYS A 56 -14.41 -8.93 7.72
#